data_AF-A0A243SCS2-F1
#
_entry.id   AF-A0A243SCS2-F1
#
_cell.length_a   1.000
_cell.length_b   1.000
_cell.length_c   1.000
_cell.angle_alpha   90.00
_cell.angle_beta   90.00
_cell.angle_gamma   90.00
#
_symmetry.space_group_name_H-M   'P 1'
#
loop_
_entity.id
_entity.type
_entity.pdbx_description
1 polymer ?
#
loop_
_entity_poly.entity_id
_entity_poly.type
_entity_poly.pdbx_seq_one_letter_code
_entity_poly.pdbx_strand_id
1 'polypeptide(L)' 'MDKIKTENTETEILIAAKEIFQQKGMAGARMQEIADKAKINKALLHYYFRSKQLLFEAVFKSAFSLLAPQLNKVLNDD' A
#
# COMPACT_ATOMS: atom_id res chain seq x y z
N MET A 1 -5.20 -27.97 6.54
CA MET A 1 -4.88 -26.72 7.25
C MET A 1 -4.59 -25.63 6.22
N ASP A 2 -4.64 -24.35 6.59
CA ASP A 2 -4.20 -23.15 5.82
C ASP A 2 -5.28 -22.23 5.27
N LYS A 3 -6.19 -21.77 6.14
CA LYS A 3 -7.16 -20.71 5.81
C LYS A 3 -6.97 -19.40 6.61
N ILE A 4 -5.79 -19.18 7.23
CA ILE A 4 -5.55 -18.06 8.16
C ILE A 4 -4.62 -16.96 7.57
N LYS A 5 -3.97 -17.17 6.42
CA LYS A 5 -2.88 -16.27 5.96
C LYS A 5 -3.33 -15.01 5.18
N THR A 6 -4.62 -14.87 4.87
CA THR A 6 -5.09 -13.86 3.91
C THR A 6 -5.03 -12.42 4.43
N GLU A 7 -5.42 -12.18 5.69
CA GLU A 7 -5.40 -10.83 6.28
C GLU A 7 -3.99 -10.31 6.52
N ASN A 8 -3.06 -11.21 6.89
CA ASN A 8 -1.68 -10.82 7.12
C ASN A 8 -0.95 -10.46 5.81
N THR A 9 -1.17 -11.22 4.73
CA THR A 9 -0.42 -11.02 3.49
C THR A 9 -0.74 -9.69 2.81
N GLU A 10 -2.02 -9.28 2.76
CA GLU A 10 -2.40 -7.97 2.22
C GLU A 10 -1.77 -6.82 3.02
N THR A 11 -1.77 -6.95 4.34
CA THR A 11 -1.17 -5.98 5.26
C THR A 11 0.35 -5.88 5.04
N GLU A 12 1.05 -7.01 4.93
CA GLU A 12 2.48 -7.08 4.63
C GLU A 12 2.82 -6.41 3.28
N ILE A 13 1.97 -6.63 2.26
CA ILE A 13 2.10 -5.95 0.96
C ILE A 13 1.97 -4.43 1.12
N LEU A 14 0.94 -3.95 1.82
CA LEU A 14 0.70 -2.52 1.99
C LEU A 14 1.83 -1.84 2.77
N ILE A 15 2.37 -2.48 3.80
CA ILE A 15 3.52 -1.98 4.56
C ILE A 15 4.76 -1.89 3.65
N ALA A 16 5.09 -2.96 2.93
CA ALA A 16 6.22 -2.98 2.01
C ALA A 16 6.09 -1.93 0.91
N ALA A 17 4.89 -1.81 0.33
CA ALA A 17 4.58 -0.84 -0.72
C ALA A 17 4.73 0.59 -0.21
N LYS A 18 4.20 0.90 0.98
CA LYS A 18 4.33 2.22 1.62
C LYS A 18 5.80 2.64 1.74
N GLU A 19 6.64 1.77 2.27
CA GLU A 19 8.07 2.07 2.44
C GLU A 19 8.78 2.30 1.09
N ILE A 20 8.52 1.45 0.08
CA ILE A 20 9.12 1.59 -1.24
C ILE A 20 8.63 2.87 -1.95
N PHE A 21 7.33 3.18 -1.86
CA PHE A 21 6.77 4.40 -2.46
C PHE A 21 7.28 5.67 -1.76
N GLN A 22 7.47 5.65 -0.44
CA GLN A 22 8.07 6.78 0.28
C GLN A 22 9.51 7.07 -0.16
N GLN A 23 10.29 6.02 -0.47
CA GLN A 23 11.69 6.17 -0.85
C GLN A 23 11.87 6.52 -2.34
N LYS A 24 11.06 5.93 -3.21
CA LYS A 24 11.28 5.97 -4.68
C LYS A 24 10.18 6.67 -5.47
N GLY A 25 9.11 7.09 -4.78
CA GLY A 25 7.89 7.55 -5.43
C GLY A 25 7.21 6.44 -6.25
N MET A 26 6.06 6.78 -6.82
CA MET A 26 5.27 5.86 -7.63
C MET A 26 6.00 5.41 -8.90
N ALA A 27 6.65 6.35 -9.61
CA ALA A 27 7.34 6.08 -10.86
C ALA A 27 8.54 5.15 -10.66
N GLY A 28 9.36 5.39 -9.63
CA GLY A 28 10.58 4.64 -9.34
C GLY A 28 10.37 3.27 -8.71
N ALA A 29 9.24 3.05 -8.04
CA ALA A 29 8.91 1.77 -7.42
C ALA A 29 8.63 0.65 -8.45
N ARG A 30 9.18 -0.54 -8.25
CA ARG A 30 8.86 -1.74 -9.03
C ARG A 30 8.04 -2.74 -8.21
N MET A 31 7.06 -3.37 -8.85
CA MET A 31 6.25 -4.42 -8.20
C MET A 31 7.09 -5.59 -7.67
N GLN A 32 8.20 -5.92 -8.33
CA GLN A 32 9.10 -6.97 -7.85
C GLN A 32 9.74 -6.59 -6.50
N GLU A 33 10.24 -5.36 -6.37
CA GLU A 33 10.88 -4.89 -5.12
C GLU A 33 9.92 -4.90 -3.94
N ILE A 34 8.64 -4.57 -4.20
CA ILE A 34 7.58 -4.62 -3.18
C ILE A 34 7.32 -6.08 -2.77
N ALA A 35 7.21 -7.00 -3.73
CA ALA A 35 7.01 -8.42 -3.45
C ALA A 35 8.17 -9.00 -2.63
N ASP A 36 9.41 -8.70 -3.04
CA ASP A 36 10.62 -9.14 -2.36
C ASP A 36 10.65 -8.65 -0.90
N LYS A 37 10.31 -7.37 -0.68
CA LYS A 37 10.26 -6.76 0.65
C LYS A 37 9.13 -7.34 1.52
N ALA A 38 7.97 -7.64 0.92
CA ALA A 38 6.88 -8.34 1.58
C ALA A 38 7.14 -9.85 1.76
N LYS A 39 8.30 -10.35 1.30
CA LYS A 39 8.67 -11.78 1.35
C LYS A 39 7.66 -12.71 0.68
N ILE A 40 7.07 -12.24 -0.42
CA ILE A 40 6.16 -13.01 -1.27
C ILE A 40 6.63 -13.02 -2.72
N ASN A 41 6.10 -13.94 -3.52
CA ASN A 41 6.32 -13.89 -4.95
C ASN A 41 5.45 -12.81 -5.63
N LYS A 42 5.91 -12.33 -6.78
CA LYS A 42 5.23 -11.27 -7.55
C LYS A 42 3.84 -11.71 -8.08
N ALA A 43 3.61 -12.98 -8.33
CA ALA A 43 2.30 -13.47 -8.76
C ALA A 43 1.25 -13.32 -7.64
N LEU A 44 1.62 -13.63 -6.39
CA LEU A 44 0.76 -13.42 -5.22
C LEU A 44 0.51 -11.93 -4.98
N LEU A 45 1.53 -11.07 -5.17
CA LEU A 45 1.32 -9.62 -5.13
C LEU A 45 0.26 -9.19 -6.16
N HIS A 46 0.34 -9.69 -7.40
CA HIS A 46 -0.64 -9.37 -8.44
C HIS A 46 -2.04 -9.94 -8.19
N TYR A 47 -2.15 -11.02 -7.42
CA TYR A 47 -3.43 -11.56 -6.96
C TYR A 47 -4.16 -10.55 -6.06
N TYR A 48 -3.45 -9.92 -5.12
CA TYR A 48 -4.02 -8.87 -4.26
C TYR A 48 -4.17 -7.53 -5.00
N PHE A 49 -3.13 -7.11 -5.73
CA PHE A 49 -3.09 -5.82 -6.40
C PHE A 49 -2.70 -5.99 -7.87
N ARG A 50 -3.71 -5.95 -8.75
CA ARG A 50 -3.54 -6.19 -10.18
C ARG A 50 -2.56 -5.23 -10.87
N SER A 51 -2.39 -4.01 -10.35
CA SER A 51 -1.48 -3.02 -10.89
C SER A 51 -0.77 -2.21 -9.79
N LYS A 52 0.39 -1.62 -10.15
CA LYS A 52 1.11 -0.67 -9.28
C LYS A 52 0.25 0.54 -8.93
N GLN A 53 -0.62 0.97 -9.84
CA GLN A 53 -1.56 2.07 -9.63
C GLN A 53 -2.54 1.77 -8.50
N LEU A 54 -3.21 0.62 -8.54
CA LEU A 54 -4.18 0.23 -7.50
C LEU A 54 -3.51 0.05 -6.14
N LEU A 55 -2.30 -0.51 -6.11
CA LEU A 55 -1.52 -0.62 -4.87
C LEU A 55 -1.15 0.76 -4.31
N PHE A 56 -0.72 1.69 -5.18
CA PHE A 56 -0.42 3.06 -4.77
C PHE A 56 -1.64 3.77 -4.22
N GLU A 57 -2.80 3.65 -4.88
CA GLU A 57 -4.07 4.20 -4.41
C GLU A 57 -4.49 3.64 -3.05
N ALA A 58 -4.31 2.34 -2.82
CA ALA A 58 -4.61 1.73 -1.52
C ALA A 58 -3.72 2.30 -0.40
N VAL A 59 -2.42 2.41 -0.64
CA VAL A 59 -1.47 3.03 0.30
C VAL A 59 -1.82 4.51 0.53
N PHE A 60 -2.09 5.25 -0.54
CA PHE A 60 -2.43 6.68 -0.47
C PHE A 60 -3.73 6.92 0.28
N LYS A 61 -4.77 6.11 0.01
CA LYS A 61 -6.06 6.20 0.71
C LYS A 61 -5.89 6.02 2.22
N SER A 62 -5.09 5.05 2.66
CA SER A 62 -4.77 4.85 4.08
C SER A 62 -4.11 6.09 4.70
N ALA A 63 -3.11 6.68 4.02
CA ALA A 63 -2.45 7.89 4.49
C ALA A 63 -3.40 9.11 4.50
N PHE A 64 -4.20 9.26 3.44
CA PHE A 64 -5.15 10.35 3.30
C PHE A 64 -6.25 10.29 4.35
N SER A 65 -6.77 9.11 4.68
CA SER A 65 -7.76 8.93 5.75
C SER A 65 -7.28 9.41 7.12
N LEU A 66 -5.97 9.39 7.39
CA LEU A 66 -5.39 9.93 8.62
C LEU A 66 -5.28 11.47 8.60
N LEU A 67 -5.05 12.05 7.43
CA LEU A 67 -4.86 13.50 7.24
C LEU A 67 -6.18 14.25 7.01
N ALA A 68 -7.15 13.64 6.33
CA ALA A 68 -8.39 14.28 5.91
C ALA A 68 -9.17 14.94 7.06
N PRO A 69 -9.31 14.34 8.27
CA PRO A 69 -9.98 15.00 9.38
C PRO A 69 -9.27 16.27 9.86
N GLN A 70 -7.94 16.33 9.74
CA GLN A 70 -7.15 17.50 10.11
C GLN A 70 -7.28 18.61 9.08
N LEU A 71 -7.27 18.26 7.79
CA LEU A 71 -7.54 19.20 6.71
C LEU A 71 -8.94 19.80 6.83
N ASN A 72 -9.95 18.99 7.15
CA ASN A 72 -11.32 19.46 7.33
C ASN A 72 -11.47 20.44 8.49
N LYS A 73 -10.63 20.36 9.53
CA LYS A 73 -10.61 21.36 10.61
C LYS A 73 -10.05 22.69 10.12
N VAL A 74 -8.89 22.67 9.47
CA VAL A 74 -8.26 23.90 8.93
C VAL A 74 -9.12 24.59 7.88
N LEU A 75 -9.87 23.83 7.06
CA LEU A 75 -10.70 24.38 5.98
C LEU A 75 -12.09 24.86 6.44
N ASN A 76 -12.60 24.41 7.58
CA ASN A 76 -13.91 24.80 8.12
C ASN A 76 -13.82 25.54 9.47
N ASP A 77 -12.60 25.88 9.92
CA ASP A 77 -12.42 26.85 11.00
C ASP A 77 -12.62 28.25 10.40
N ASP A 78 -13.87 28.73 10.45
CA ASP A 78 -14.24 30.15 10.41
C ASP A 78 -14.12 30.78 11.80
#